data_AF-A0A3D2JW68-F1
#
_entry.id   AF-A0A3D2JW68-F1
#
_cell.length_a   1.000
_cell.length_b   1.000
_cell.length_c   1.000
_cell.angle_alpha   90.00
_cell.angle_beta   90.00
_cell.angle_gamma   90.00
#
_symmetry.space_group_name_H-M   'P 1'
#
loop_
_entity.id
_entity.type
_entity.pdbx_description
1 polymer ?
#
loop_
_entity_poly.entity_id
_entity_poly.type
_entity_poly.pdbx_seq_one_letter_code
_entity_poly.pdbx_strand_id
1 'polypeptide(L)'
;SVADPSANRFQGSSREIFRIGQFSQNHNIGNIAFNPAARPGDADFGMLYFSLGDGGGANDPNENGQSLSEPMSSIVRIDPLGSSAGRAYGIPADNPFVGQPGVAPEIWAYGLRHPQHFSFDQDGTLYISDIGQAQIEEVNIGIRGANYGWRLREGTFATAFGIGGVRPNPVYPLPVVDNGFTYPVAQFDHDEGYAISSGFVYRGSLIPELLGKYVFTDMVTGRIFYIDTVGLTPGGNALISELRVTRAGETISLREEFGFADTYGREVRAGLRLGIDGVGELYLLSKGDGWIRQLRSMP
;
A
#
# COMPACT_ATOMS: atom_id res chain seq x y z
N SER A 1 10.47 10.57 23.08
CA SER A 1 10.93 9.36 23.80
C SER A 1 9.74 8.72 24.50
N VAL A 2 9.74 7.40 24.65
CA VAL A 2 8.69 6.67 25.40
C VAL A 2 9.25 6.32 26.78
N ALA A 3 8.48 6.56 27.84
CA ALA A 3 8.89 6.24 29.21
C ALA A 3 8.85 4.72 29.47
N ASP A 4 7.80 4.05 28.99
CA ASP A 4 7.64 2.59 29.05
C ASP A 4 7.00 2.09 27.74
N PRO A 5 7.75 1.37 26.87
CA PRO A 5 7.22 0.85 25.61
C PRO A 5 6.21 -0.29 25.78
N SER A 6 6.08 -0.88 26.98
CA SER A 6 5.12 -1.94 27.28
C SER A 6 3.79 -1.41 27.83
N ALA A 7 3.70 -0.12 28.13
CA ALA A 7 2.51 0.47 28.73
C ALA A 7 1.35 0.60 27.73
N ASN A 8 0.14 0.29 28.20
CA ASN A 8 -1.10 0.45 27.41
C ASN A 8 -1.51 1.92 27.19
N ARG A 9 -0.78 2.88 27.77
CA ARG A 9 -0.98 4.33 27.57
C ARG A 9 0.36 4.95 27.26
N PHE A 10 0.43 5.73 26.19
CA PHE A 10 1.61 6.48 25.84
C PHE A 10 1.93 7.52 26.93
N GLN A 11 3.16 7.47 27.44
CA GLN A 11 3.74 8.50 28.29
C GLN A 11 5.13 8.83 27.76
N GLY A 12 5.38 10.11 27.47
CA GLY A 12 6.65 10.52 26.88
C GLY A 12 6.57 11.84 26.11
N SER A 13 7.60 12.10 25.32
CA SER A 13 7.69 13.27 24.43
C SER A 13 7.56 12.85 22.97
N SER A 14 6.94 13.72 22.17
CA SER A 14 6.90 13.61 20.71
C SER A 14 7.79 14.66 20.07
N ARG A 15 8.15 14.42 18.82
CA ARG A 15 8.90 15.33 17.96
C ARG A 15 8.34 15.23 16.56
N GLU A 16 8.19 16.36 15.88
CA GLU A 16 7.87 16.36 14.46
C GLU A 16 9.07 15.87 13.67
N ILE A 17 8.86 14.82 12.87
CA ILE A 17 9.87 14.26 11.96
C ILE A 17 9.64 14.81 10.56
N PHE A 18 8.44 14.66 10.04
CA PHE A 18 8.13 14.96 8.65
C PHE A 18 6.81 15.74 8.57
N ARG A 19 6.76 16.74 7.70
CA ARG A 19 5.58 17.54 7.41
C ARG A 19 5.53 17.82 5.92
N ILE A 20 4.37 17.58 5.31
CA ILE A 20 4.11 17.86 3.90
C ILE A 20 2.71 18.46 3.74
N GLY A 21 2.57 19.40 2.80
CA GLY A 21 1.28 19.99 2.46
C GLY A 21 0.42 19.01 1.68
N GLN A 22 -0.85 18.87 2.04
CA GLN A 22 -1.84 18.07 1.31
C GLN A 22 -2.95 19.01 0.84
N PHE A 23 -3.25 18.99 -0.46
CA PHE A 23 -4.10 19.99 -1.10
C PHE A 23 -5.51 19.48 -1.42
N SER A 24 -5.72 18.17 -1.31
CA SER A 24 -7.03 17.52 -1.45
C SER A 24 -7.43 16.80 -0.16
N GLN A 25 -8.70 16.43 -0.06
CA GLN A 25 -9.26 15.69 1.09
C GLN A 25 -8.97 14.18 1.04
N ASN A 26 -8.41 13.68 -0.06
CA ASN A 26 -8.13 12.27 -0.33
C ASN A 26 -6.68 12.05 -0.78
N HIS A 27 -6.27 10.78 -0.83
CA HIS A 27 -4.94 10.31 -1.24
C HIS A 27 -3.79 10.95 -0.47
N ASN A 28 -3.93 10.93 0.87
CA ASN A 28 -2.94 11.46 1.79
C ASN A 28 -1.94 10.37 2.22
N ILE A 29 -1.53 10.37 3.49
CA ILE A 29 -0.59 9.36 4.02
C ILE A 29 -1.32 8.01 4.12
N GLY A 30 -0.73 6.98 3.53
CA GLY A 30 -1.27 5.62 3.55
C GLY A 30 -0.85 4.85 4.80
N ASN A 31 0.40 4.37 4.81
CA ASN A 31 0.95 3.54 5.88
C ASN A 31 2.35 4.01 6.32
N ILE A 32 2.78 3.56 7.51
CA ILE A 32 4.10 3.81 8.09
C ILE A 32 4.62 2.51 8.69
N ALA A 33 5.87 2.15 8.41
CA ALA A 33 6.48 0.93 8.96
C ALA A 33 8.02 0.98 8.97
N PHE A 34 8.60 0.08 9.75
CA PHE A 34 10.02 -0.28 9.65
C PHE A 34 10.13 -1.66 8.99
N ASN A 35 11.24 -1.94 8.31
CA ASN A 35 11.52 -3.29 7.81
C ASN A 35 11.87 -4.23 8.98
N PRO A 36 11.01 -5.21 9.34
CA PRO A 36 11.26 -6.11 10.46
C PRO A 36 12.32 -7.18 10.15
N ALA A 37 12.67 -7.37 8.87
CA ALA A 37 13.72 -8.29 8.45
C ALA A 37 15.13 -7.70 8.66
N ALA A 38 15.25 -6.37 8.69
CA ALA A 38 16.54 -5.70 8.87
C ALA A 38 17.15 -5.98 10.25
N ARG A 39 18.48 -6.07 10.29
CA ARG A 39 19.31 -6.35 11.48
C ARG A 39 20.37 -5.26 11.64
N PRO A 40 20.93 -5.04 12.85
CA PRO A 40 22.00 -4.06 13.05
C PRO A 40 23.14 -4.23 12.04
N GLY A 41 23.41 -3.18 11.27
CA GLY A 41 24.40 -3.19 10.18
C GLY A 41 23.79 -3.25 8.77
N ASP A 42 22.55 -3.70 8.63
CA ASP A 42 21.82 -3.62 7.36
C ASP A 42 21.44 -2.17 7.06
N ALA A 43 21.38 -1.83 5.77
CA ALA A 43 21.05 -0.48 5.33
C ALA A 43 19.66 -0.02 5.82
N ASP A 44 18.70 -0.94 5.92
CA ASP A 44 17.31 -0.64 6.33
C ASP A 44 17.09 -0.67 7.84
N PHE A 45 18.11 -1.00 8.64
CA PHE A 45 17.93 -1.13 10.09
C PHE A 45 17.62 0.24 10.72
N GLY A 46 16.43 0.35 11.31
CA GLY A 46 15.96 1.60 11.90
C GLY A 46 15.51 2.64 10.89
N MET A 47 15.42 2.31 9.59
CA MET A 47 14.91 3.22 8.57
C MET A 47 13.38 3.21 8.56
N LEU A 48 12.81 4.40 8.59
CA LEU A 48 11.36 4.60 8.57
C LEU A 48 10.88 4.69 7.12
N TYR A 49 9.92 3.83 6.78
CA TYR A 49 9.19 3.90 5.52
C TYR A 49 7.80 4.45 5.77
N PHE A 50 7.31 5.26 4.83
CA PHE A 50 5.90 5.65 4.79
C PHE A 50 5.46 5.93 3.36
N SER A 51 4.17 5.88 3.11
CA SER A 51 3.60 6.06 1.78
C SER A 51 2.80 7.34 1.65
N LEU A 52 2.90 7.98 0.50
CA LEU A 52 2.17 9.19 0.13
C LEU A 52 1.44 8.95 -1.19
N GLY A 53 0.13 9.24 -1.23
CA GLY A 53 -0.61 9.31 -2.48
C GLY A 53 -0.21 10.49 -3.35
N ASP A 54 -0.81 10.59 -4.52
CA ASP A 54 -0.65 11.68 -5.47
C ASP A 54 -1.17 13.05 -4.98
N GLY A 55 -1.69 13.13 -3.75
CA GLY A 55 -2.24 14.36 -3.17
C GLY A 55 -3.68 14.66 -3.60
N GLY A 56 -4.33 13.70 -4.27
CA GLY A 56 -5.76 13.67 -4.52
C GLY A 56 -6.23 14.46 -5.73
N GLY A 57 -7.56 14.49 -5.90
CA GLY A 57 -8.19 14.92 -7.13
C GLY A 57 -8.18 13.85 -8.22
N ALA A 58 -9.16 13.90 -9.12
CA ALA A 58 -9.23 12.95 -10.22
C ALA A 58 -8.09 13.22 -11.22
N ASN A 59 -7.42 12.14 -11.64
CA ASN A 59 -6.40 12.14 -12.69
C ASN A 59 -5.13 12.93 -12.34
N ASP A 60 -4.78 13.01 -11.05
CA ASP A 60 -3.55 13.64 -10.56
C ASP A 60 -3.31 15.02 -11.17
N PRO A 61 -4.13 16.04 -10.82
CA PRO A 61 -4.11 17.35 -11.46
C PRO A 61 -2.78 18.11 -11.27
N ASN A 62 -1.98 17.73 -10.27
CA ASN A 62 -0.67 18.33 -9.99
C ASN A 62 0.49 17.55 -10.62
N GLU A 63 0.20 16.46 -11.34
CA GLU A 63 1.20 15.63 -12.03
C GLU A 63 2.26 15.04 -11.08
N ASN A 64 1.86 14.81 -9.83
CA ASN A 64 2.74 14.27 -8.80
C ASN A 64 3.20 12.85 -9.12
N GLY A 65 2.42 12.10 -9.91
CA GLY A 65 2.73 10.74 -10.33
C GLY A 65 4.10 10.59 -10.98
N GLN A 66 4.51 11.56 -11.78
CA GLN A 66 5.79 11.50 -12.50
C GLN A 66 6.77 12.60 -12.08
N SER A 67 6.39 13.43 -11.10
CA SER A 67 7.26 14.43 -10.53
C SER A 67 8.13 13.84 -9.43
N LEU A 68 9.41 14.19 -9.43
CA LEU A 68 10.36 13.85 -8.37
C LEU A 68 10.69 15.04 -7.47
N SER A 69 10.09 16.22 -7.72
CA SER A 69 10.43 17.44 -6.98
C SER A 69 9.97 17.41 -5.51
N GLU A 70 8.91 16.66 -5.25
CA GLU A 70 8.30 16.45 -3.94
C GLU A 70 8.00 14.96 -3.79
N PRO A 71 7.99 14.40 -2.56
CA PRO A 71 7.84 12.95 -2.36
C PRO A 71 6.37 12.49 -2.42
N MET A 72 5.51 13.16 -3.18
CA MET A 72 4.14 12.66 -3.43
C MET A 72 4.16 11.43 -4.33
N SER A 73 3.07 10.65 -4.34
CA SER A 73 2.94 9.47 -5.21
C SER A 73 4.07 8.44 -5.01
N SER A 74 4.50 8.23 -3.76
CA SER A 74 5.75 7.55 -3.46
C SER A 74 5.73 6.64 -2.23
N ILE A 75 6.67 5.71 -2.20
CA ILE A 75 7.21 5.16 -0.96
C ILE A 75 8.41 6.02 -0.57
N VAL A 76 8.39 6.52 0.65
CA VAL A 76 9.42 7.37 1.25
C VAL A 76 10.27 6.55 2.22
N ARG A 77 11.58 6.81 2.27
CA ARG A 77 12.52 6.19 3.22
C ARG A 77 13.40 7.24 3.87
N ILE A 78 13.36 7.34 5.20
CA ILE A 78 14.14 8.30 5.97
C ILE A 78 14.78 7.65 7.21
N ASP A 79 15.83 8.27 7.74
CA ASP A 79 16.35 7.96 9.07
C ASP A 79 15.64 8.86 10.11
N PRO A 80 14.72 8.33 10.93
CA PRO A 80 13.96 9.14 11.89
C PRO A 80 14.81 9.62 13.07
N LEU A 81 15.98 9.03 13.32
CA LEU A 81 16.89 9.42 14.41
C LEU A 81 18.01 10.35 13.95
N GLY A 82 18.32 10.34 12.66
CA GLY A 82 19.28 11.24 12.04
C GLY A 82 18.79 12.69 11.95
N SER A 83 19.64 13.55 11.43
CA SER A 83 19.30 14.91 11.02
C SER A 83 20.17 15.28 9.82
N SER A 84 19.56 15.96 8.84
CA SER A 84 20.23 16.48 7.65
C SER A 84 19.83 17.94 7.44
N ALA A 85 20.56 18.69 6.61
CA ALA A 85 20.43 20.14 6.48
C ALA A 85 18.97 20.64 6.43
N GLY A 86 18.53 21.29 7.53
CA GLY A 86 17.18 21.85 7.67
C GLY A 86 16.05 20.84 7.96
N ARG A 87 16.38 19.55 8.13
CA ARG A 87 15.45 18.45 8.37
C ARG A 87 15.63 17.85 9.76
N ALA A 88 14.51 17.50 10.36
CA ALA A 88 14.47 16.78 11.63
C ALA A 88 14.76 15.27 11.45
N TYR A 89 15.19 14.83 10.27
CA TYR A 89 15.49 13.44 9.94
C TYR A 89 16.73 13.37 9.05
N GLY A 90 17.38 12.21 9.07
CA GLY A 90 18.44 11.88 8.14
C GLY A 90 17.88 11.40 6.80
N ILE A 91 18.66 11.64 5.76
CA ILE A 91 18.46 11.01 4.45
C ILE A 91 19.46 9.86 4.36
N PRO A 92 19.01 8.61 4.20
CA PRO A 92 19.92 7.51 3.96
C PRO A 92 20.75 7.76 2.70
N ALA A 93 22.08 7.63 2.80
CA ALA A 93 23.00 7.95 1.70
C ALA A 93 22.79 7.05 0.47
N ASP A 94 22.21 5.88 0.69
CA ASP A 94 21.83 4.91 -0.33
C ASP A 94 20.37 5.06 -0.76
N ASN A 95 19.68 6.18 -0.54
CA ASN A 95 18.43 6.44 -1.25
C ASN A 95 18.70 6.65 -2.76
N PRO A 96 17.76 6.26 -3.66
CA PRO A 96 18.02 6.21 -5.11
C PRO A 96 18.23 7.58 -5.75
N PHE A 97 17.71 8.65 -5.17
CA PHE A 97 17.73 9.98 -5.76
C PHE A 97 18.57 11.01 -4.99
N VAL A 98 19.40 10.56 -4.06
CA VAL A 98 20.28 11.45 -3.27
C VAL A 98 21.24 12.21 -4.18
N GLY A 99 21.41 13.50 -3.90
CA GLY A 99 22.36 14.37 -4.62
C GLY A 99 21.89 14.83 -6.00
N GLN A 100 20.69 14.45 -6.44
CA GLN A 100 20.12 14.92 -7.69
C GLN A 100 19.47 16.30 -7.51
N PRO A 101 19.91 17.35 -8.25
CA PRO A 101 19.35 18.68 -8.11
C PRO A 101 17.85 18.71 -8.45
N GLY A 102 17.06 19.34 -7.57
CA GLY A 102 15.61 19.48 -7.78
C GLY A 102 14.80 18.20 -7.56
N VAL A 103 15.40 17.14 -7.03
CA VAL A 103 14.72 15.90 -6.67
C VAL A 103 14.65 15.76 -5.14
N ALA A 104 13.49 15.36 -4.63
CA ALA A 104 13.27 15.03 -3.23
C ALA A 104 14.08 13.77 -2.85
N PRO A 105 15.12 13.89 -2.01
CA PRO A 105 16.01 12.76 -1.70
C PRO A 105 15.34 11.71 -0.78
N GLU A 106 14.15 12.00 -0.25
CA GLU A 106 13.34 11.11 0.58
C GLU A 106 12.71 9.97 -0.24
N ILE A 107 12.53 10.16 -1.55
CA ILE A 107 11.86 9.19 -2.43
C ILE A 107 12.66 7.88 -2.49
N TRP A 108 11.99 6.77 -2.18
CA TRP A 108 12.53 5.42 -2.34
C TRP A 108 11.98 4.73 -3.60
N ALA A 109 10.70 4.92 -3.92
CA ALA A 109 10.08 4.55 -5.20
C ALA A 109 8.90 5.48 -5.48
N TYR A 110 8.50 5.68 -6.73
CA TYR A 110 7.50 6.68 -7.12
C TYR A 110 6.57 6.20 -8.23
N GLY A 111 5.59 7.02 -8.64
CA GLY A 111 4.62 6.65 -9.67
C GLY A 111 3.50 5.75 -9.17
N LEU A 112 3.17 5.85 -7.88
CA LEU A 112 2.06 5.13 -7.23
C LEU A 112 0.88 6.07 -7.03
N ARG A 113 -0.36 5.68 -7.33
CA ARG A 113 -1.48 6.61 -7.23
C ARG A 113 -1.84 6.93 -5.78
N HIS A 114 -2.21 5.89 -5.05
CA HIS A 114 -2.59 5.97 -3.65
C HIS A 114 -2.18 4.66 -2.96
N PRO A 115 -0.87 4.51 -2.65
CA PRO A 115 -0.33 3.35 -1.94
C PRO A 115 -0.84 3.34 -0.49
N GLN A 116 -2.09 2.94 -0.33
CA GLN A 116 -2.86 3.03 0.90
C GLN A 116 -2.25 2.16 1.99
N HIS A 117 -1.62 1.06 1.61
CA HIS A 117 -0.93 0.17 2.51
C HIS A 117 0.30 -0.45 1.84
N PHE A 118 1.29 -0.79 2.66
CA PHE A 118 2.38 -1.67 2.28
C PHE A 118 2.80 -2.49 3.50
N SER A 119 3.44 -3.63 3.29
CA SER A 119 4.02 -4.43 4.36
C SER A 119 5.31 -5.09 3.90
N PHE A 120 6.21 -5.30 4.85
CA PHE A 120 7.40 -6.12 4.65
C PHE A 120 7.10 -7.56 5.07
N ASP A 121 7.54 -8.53 4.27
CA ASP A 121 7.64 -9.91 4.69
C ASP A 121 8.92 -10.16 5.53
N GLN A 122 9.04 -11.33 6.13
CA GLN A 122 10.16 -11.73 6.98
C GLN A 122 11.51 -11.80 6.23
N ASP A 123 11.49 -11.89 4.90
CA ASP A 123 12.68 -11.83 4.06
C ASP A 123 13.06 -10.41 3.61
N GLY A 124 12.26 -9.41 3.99
CA GLY A 124 12.46 -8.00 3.63
C GLY A 124 11.80 -7.59 2.32
N THR A 125 11.10 -8.49 1.62
CA THR A 125 10.31 -8.14 0.44
C THR A 125 9.19 -7.18 0.83
N LEU A 126 9.13 -6.03 0.15
CA LEU A 126 8.09 -5.03 0.33
C LEU A 126 6.93 -5.32 -0.63
N TYR A 127 5.72 -5.46 -0.10
CA TYR A 127 4.49 -5.55 -0.88
C TYR A 127 3.71 -4.25 -0.72
N ILE A 128 3.22 -3.70 -1.83
CA ILE A 128 2.49 -2.43 -1.87
C ILE A 128 1.10 -2.69 -2.44
N SER A 129 0.08 -2.21 -1.75
CA SER A 129 -1.30 -2.20 -2.22
C SER A 129 -1.66 -0.78 -2.63
N ASP A 130 -1.80 -0.59 -3.95
CA ASP A 130 -2.01 0.72 -4.57
C ASP A 130 -3.42 0.83 -5.17
N ILE A 131 -4.15 1.87 -4.75
CA ILE A 131 -5.54 2.09 -5.19
C ILE A 131 -5.56 2.83 -6.52
N GLY A 132 -6.19 2.21 -7.51
CA GLY A 132 -6.41 2.75 -8.85
C GLY A 132 -7.35 3.93 -8.93
N GLN A 133 -7.36 4.56 -10.09
CA GLN A 133 -8.18 5.73 -10.37
C GLN A 133 -9.63 5.36 -10.62
N ALA A 134 -9.85 4.55 -11.63
CA ALA A 134 -11.18 4.24 -12.10
C ALA A 134 -11.34 2.78 -12.48
N GLN A 135 -10.25 2.06 -12.74
CA GLN A 135 -10.32 0.75 -13.37
C GLN A 135 -9.58 -0.34 -12.60
N ILE A 136 -8.35 -0.10 -12.12
CA ILE A 136 -7.48 -1.21 -11.69
C ILE A 136 -6.90 -1.01 -10.30
N GLU A 137 -7.09 -1.98 -9.44
CA GLU A 137 -6.43 -2.12 -8.15
C GLU A 137 -5.16 -2.96 -8.27
N GLU A 138 -4.09 -2.62 -7.54
CA GLU A 138 -2.77 -3.19 -7.76
C GLU A 138 -2.11 -3.79 -6.51
N VAL A 139 -1.45 -4.93 -6.69
CA VAL A 139 -0.39 -5.44 -5.80
C VAL A 139 0.95 -5.30 -6.51
N ASN A 140 1.84 -4.52 -5.92
CA ASN A 140 3.18 -4.23 -6.41
C ASN A 140 4.24 -4.83 -5.49
N ILE A 141 5.36 -5.32 -6.07
CA ILE A 141 6.58 -5.59 -5.31
C ILE A 141 7.41 -4.31 -5.26
N GLY A 142 7.77 -3.88 -4.06
CA GLY A 142 8.58 -2.71 -3.79
C GLY A 142 10.00 -2.89 -4.32
N ILE A 143 10.41 -2.01 -5.24
CA ILE A 143 11.75 -2.01 -5.82
C ILE A 143 12.36 -0.61 -5.65
N ARG A 144 13.55 -0.54 -5.05
CA ARG A 144 14.28 0.71 -4.84
C ARG A 144 14.50 1.44 -6.17
N GLY A 145 14.02 2.67 -6.27
CA GLY A 145 14.14 3.56 -7.41
C GLY A 145 13.12 3.30 -8.53
N ALA A 146 12.18 2.36 -8.35
CA ALA A 146 11.20 2.04 -9.36
C ALA A 146 10.19 3.17 -9.59
N ASN A 147 9.71 3.23 -10.83
CA ASN A 147 8.60 4.06 -11.27
C ASN A 147 7.41 3.16 -11.63
N TYR A 148 6.32 3.23 -10.87
CA TYR A 148 5.12 2.43 -11.09
C TYR A 148 4.15 3.03 -12.12
N GLY A 149 4.49 4.19 -12.69
CA GLY A 149 3.90 4.69 -13.92
C GLY A 149 2.65 5.56 -13.77
N TRP A 150 2.05 5.69 -12.59
CA TRP A 150 0.96 6.66 -12.37
C TRP A 150 1.43 8.09 -12.71
N ARG A 151 0.68 8.94 -13.41
CA ARG A 151 -0.67 8.76 -13.99
C ARG A 151 -0.70 8.26 -15.43
N LEU A 152 0.44 7.87 -15.99
CA LEU A 152 0.56 7.41 -17.38
C LEU A 152 0.12 5.95 -17.54
N ARG A 153 0.15 5.18 -16.46
CA ARG A 153 -0.30 3.79 -16.34
C ARG A 153 -1.31 3.65 -15.20
N GLU A 154 -2.18 2.65 -15.36
CA GLU A 154 -3.09 2.13 -14.33
C GLU A 154 -3.19 0.62 -14.58
N GLY A 155 -2.58 -0.15 -13.69
CA GLY A 155 -2.22 -1.55 -13.91
C GLY A 155 -1.26 -1.72 -15.08
N THR A 156 -1.42 -2.83 -15.80
CA THR A 156 -0.73 -3.13 -17.06
C THR A 156 -1.33 -2.42 -18.28
N PHE A 157 -1.97 -1.26 -18.08
CA PHE A 157 -2.63 -0.50 -19.14
C PHE A 157 -2.18 0.95 -19.17
N ALA A 158 -2.38 1.61 -20.32
CA ALA A 158 -2.18 3.04 -20.46
C ALA A 158 -3.43 3.83 -20.06
N THR A 159 -3.22 5.02 -19.51
CA THR A 159 -4.31 6.00 -19.31
C THR A 159 -4.36 6.98 -20.48
N ALA A 160 -5.40 7.83 -20.52
CA ALA A 160 -5.47 8.94 -21.48
C ALA A 160 -4.25 9.88 -21.43
N PHE A 161 -3.57 9.97 -20.29
CA PHE A 161 -2.37 10.80 -20.12
C PHE A 161 -1.11 10.13 -20.65
N GLY A 162 -1.10 8.80 -20.74
CA GLY A 162 -0.01 8.03 -21.33
C GLY A 162 -0.01 7.98 -22.85
N ILE A 163 -1.17 8.19 -23.51
CA ILE A 163 -1.29 8.06 -24.98
C ILE A 163 -1.92 9.27 -25.69
N GLY A 164 -2.62 10.15 -24.96
CA GLY A 164 -3.28 11.33 -25.54
C GLY A 164 -4.45 10.98 -26.47
N GLY A 165 -5.20 12.02 -26.88
CA GLY A 165 -6.23 11.91 -27.93
C GLY A 165 -7.45 11.05 -27.58
N VAL A 166 -7.61 10.65 -26.31
CA VAL A 166 -8.70 9.81 -25.83
C VAL A 166 -9.28 10.34 -24.51
N ARG A 167 -10.45 9.86 -24.09
CA ARG A 167 -11.13 10.36 -22.89
C ARG A 167 -10.45 9.85 -21.60
N PRO A 168 -10.35 10.65 -20.53
CA PRO A 168 -9.88 10.19 -19.21
C PRO A 168 -10.82 9.17 -18.54
N ASN A 169 -10.28 8.40 -17.59
CA ASN A 169 -10.89 7.33 -16.77
C ASN A 169 -10.95 5.90 -17.35
N PRO A 170 -11.18 5.65 -18.64
CA PRO A 170 -10.88 4.32 -19.19
C PRO A 170 -9.38 4.05 -19.24
N VAL A 171 -9.06 2.76 -19.27
CA VAL A 171 -7.73 2.26 -19.60
C VAL A 171 -7.67 1.79 -21.05
N TYR A 172 -6.46 1.80 -21.62
CA TYR A 172 -6.18 1.53 -23.02
C TYR A 172 -5.01 0.54 -23.16
N PRO A 173 -4.89 -0.19 -24.29
CA PRO A 173 -3.70 -0.99 -24.55
C PRO A 173 -2.42 -0.17 -24.42
N LEU A 174 -1.35 -0.81 -23.94
CA LEU A 174 -0.06 -0.16 -23.83
C LEU A 174 0.43 0.33 -25.20
N PRO A 175 1.11 1.49 -25.27
CA PRO A 175 1.78 1.92 -26.49
C PRO A 175 2.89 0.94 -26.85
N VAL A 176 3.24 0.90 -28.15
CA VAL A 176 4.32 0.04 -28.67
C VAL A 176 5.66 0.32 -27.99
N VAL A 177 5.91 1.60 -27.66
CA VAL A 177 7.08 2.02 -26.89
C VAL A 177 6.62 2.27 -25.47
N ASP A 178 7.10 1.43 -24.56
CA ASP A 178 6.84 1.57 -23.14
C ASP A 178 8.05 2.15 -22.41
N ASN A 179 7.80 3.07 -21.47
CA ASN A 179 8.85 3.90 -20.85
C ASN A 179 9.60 3.17 -19.71
N GLY A 180 9.57 1.84 -19.69
CA GLY A 180 10.23 1.03 -18.67
C GLY A 180 9.61 1.16 -17.28
N PHE A 181 8.28 1.30 -17.20
CA PHE A 181 7.56 1.29 -15.92
C PHE A 181 7.64 -0.08 -15.25
N THR A 182 7.56 -0.09 -13.92
CA THR A 182 7.40 -1.30 -13.13
C THR A 182 5.92 -1.59 -12.98
N TYR A 183 5.49 -2.77 -13.40
CA TYR A 183 4.08 -3.17 -13.38
C TYR A 183 3.75 -4.04 -12.17
N PRO A 184 2.46 -4.07 -11.77
CA PRO A 184 2.01 -4.92 -10.68
C PRO A 184 2.28 -6.39 -10.95
N VAL A 185 2.39 -7.15 -9.86
CA VAL A 185 2.50 -8.62 -9.91
C VAL A 185 1.14 -9.30 -9.88
N ALA A 186 0.13 -8.59 -9.39
CA ALA A 186 -1.28 -8.96 -9.45
C ALA A 186 -2.13 -7.69 -9.53
N GLN A 187 -3.24 -7.77 -10.25
CA GLN A 187 -4.17 -6.65 -10.37
C GLN A 187 -5.59 -7.18 -10.58
N PHE A 188 -6.60 -6.41 -10.20
CA PHE A 188 -8.00 -6.73 -10.45
C PHE A 188 -8.77 -5.45 -10.78
N ASP A 189 -9.86 -5.58 -11.52
CA ASP A 189 -10.63 -4.43 -11.96
C ASP A 189 -11.68 -3.97 -10.93
N HIS A 190 -12.33 -2.85 -11.23
CA HIS A 190 -13.37 -2.28 -10.40
C HIS A 190 -14.73 -2.99 -10.49
N ASP A 191 -14.85 -4.07 -11.27
CA ASP A 191 -15.99 -4.98 -11.19
C ASP A 191 -15.80 -5.97 -10.03
N GLU A 192 -14.56 -6.34 -9.72
CA GLU A 192 -14.21 -7.24 -8.61
C GLU A 192 -13.99 -6.52 -7.26
N GLY A 193 -13.51 -5.27 -7.26
CA GLY A 193 -13.38 -4.46 -6.05
C GLY A 193 -13.37 -2.95 -6.35
N TYR A 194 -12.94 -2.12 -5.42
CA TYR A 194 -13.05 -0.66 -5.57
C TYR A 194 -12.01 0.17 -4.79
N ALA A 195 -11.35 -0.44 -3.82
CA ALA A 195 -10.21 0.12 -3.13
C ALA A 195 -9.47 -1.00 -2.40
N ILE A 196 -8.40 -1.50 -3.02
CA ILE A 196 -7.46 -2.38 -2.34
C ILE A 196 -6.95 -1.70 -1.08
N SER A 197 -6.65 -2.48 -0.05
CA SER A 197 -6.23 -1.94 1.24
C SER A 197 -5.12 -2.76 1.86
N SER A 198 -5.26 -3.14 3.12
CA SER A 198 -4.20 -3.83 3.84
C SER A 198 -3.94 -5.21 3.26
N GLY A 199 -2.66 -5.61 3.27
CA GLY A 199 -2.21 -6.94 2.95
C GLY A 199 -0.89 -7.32 3.61
N PHE A 200 -0.69 -8.60 3.84
CA PHE A 200 0.46 -9.20 4.52
C PHE A 200 0.76 -10.58 3.96
N VAL A 201 2.02 -10.99 3.96
CA VAL A 201 2.38 -12.40 3.79
C VAL A 201 2.03 -13.15 5.07
N TYR A 202 1.23 -14.20 4.97
CA TYR A 202 0.84 -14.99 6.13
C TYR A 202 1.97 -15.89 6.59
N ARG A 203 2.37 -15.72 7.86
CA ARG A 203 3.46 -16.48 8.51
C ARG A 203 3.01 -17.17 9.80
N GLY A 204 1.72 -17.11 10.10
CA GLY A 204 1.12 -17.78 11.25
C GLY A 204 0.93 -19.28 11.04
N SER A 205 0.34 -19.91 12.05
CA SER A 205 0.12 -21.34 12.16
C SER A 205 -1.36 -21.74 12.24
N LEU A 206 -2.26 -20.80 12.53
CA LEU A 206 -3.70 -21.07 12.66
C LEU A 206 -4.42 -21.30 11.32
N ILE A 207 -3.79 -21.00 10.19
CA ILE A 207 -4.36 -21.18 8.83
C ILE A 207 -3.28 -21.76 7.90
N PRO A 208 -2.88 -23.04 8.05
CA PRO A 208 -1.77 -23.64 7.31
C PRO A 208 -1.86 -23.48 5.79
N GLU A 209 -3.08 -23.42 5.24
CA GLU A 209 -3.36 -23.28 3.80
C GLU A 209 -2.92 -21.93 3.23
N LEU A 210 -2.78 -20.90 4.09
CA LEU A 210 -2.33 -19.57 3.69
C LEU A 210 -0.83 -19.37 3.87
N LEU A 211 -0.09 -20.34 4.42
CA LEU A 211 1.33 -20.16 4.75
C LEU A 211 2.14 -19.72 3.53
N GLY A 212 2.81 -18.57 3.64
CA GLY A 212 3.61 -17.98 2.57
C GLY A 212 2.81 -17.31 1.46
N LYS A 213 1.48 -17.19 1.57
CA LYS A 213 0.66 -16.44 0.60
C LYS A 213 0.53 -14.98 1.03
N TYR A 214 0.48 -14.07 0.06
CA TYR A 214 0.18 -12.66 0.33
C TYR A 214 -1.34 -12.49 0.35
N VAL A 215 -1.90 -12.20 1.53
CA VAL A 215 -3.33 -12.03 1.78
C VAL A 215 -3.63 -10.54 1.85
N PHE A 216 -4.62 -10.07 1.08
CA PHE A 216 -4.98 -8.65 0.99
C PHE A 216 -6.49 -8.47 0.93
N THR A 217 -6.96 -7.24 1.07
CA THR A 217 -8.39 -6.93 1.18
C THR A 217 -8.82 -5.80 0.29
N ASP A 218 -10.08 -5.84 -0.12
CA ASP A 218 -10.79 -4.68 -0.65
C ASP A 218 -11.64 -4.04 0.46
N MET A 219 -11.37 -2.77 0.77
CA MET A 219 -11.99 -2.12 1.93
C MET A 219 -13.45 -1.72 1.71
N VAL A 220 -13.95 -1.74 0.47
CA VAL A 220 -15.31 -1.28 0.16
C VAL A 220 -16.27 -2.46 0.17
N THR A 221 -15.92 -3.52 -0.55
CA THR A 221 -16.66 -4.78 -0.66
C THR A 221 -16.47 -5.69 0.55
N GLY A 222 -15.36 -5.54 1.30
CA GLY A 222 -15.01 -6.43 2.40
C GLY A 222 -14.53 -7.81 1.94
N ARG A 223 -14.20 -7.97 0.66
CA ARG A 223 -13.63 -9.22 0.14
C ARG A 223 -12.17 -9.36 0.59
N ILE A 224 -11.76 -10.61 0.77
CA ILE A 224 -10.39 -10.98 1.12
C ILE A 224 -9.85 -11.84 -0.02
N PHE A 225 -8.64 -11.52 -0.45
CA PHE A 225 -7.97 -12.20 -1.54
C PHE A 225 -6.60 -12.69 -1.11
N TYR A 226 -6.03 -13.62 -1.88
CA TYR A 226 -4.64 -13.99 -1.74
C TYR A 226 -3.99 -14.36 -3.07
N ILE A 227 -2.67 -14.24 -3.11
CA ILE A 227 -1.80 -14.72 -4.20
C ILE A 227 -0.65 -15.56 -3.61
N ASP A 228 -0.12 -16.49 -4.41
CA ASP A 228 1.14 -17.15 -4.09
C ASP A 228 2.31 -16.18 -4.23
N THR A 229 3.25 -16.21 -3.28
CA THR A 229 4.44 -15.33 -3.30
C THR A 229 5.57 -15.87 -4.17
N VAL A 230 5.55 -17.18 -4.45
CA VAL A 230 6.58 -17.85 -5.25
C VAL A 230 6.38 -17.51 -6.73
N GLY A 231 7.46 -17.03 -7.38
CA GLY A 231 7.45 -16.76 -8.82
C GLY A 231 6.78 -15.45 -9.22
N LEU A 232 6.51 -14.54 -8.27
CA LEU A 232 6.03 -13.20 -8.59
C LEU A 232 7.09 -12.43 -9.39
N THR A 233 6.67 -11.84 -10.50
CA THR A 233 7.50 -10.99 -11.37
C THR A 233 6.74 -9.74 -11.74
N PRO A 234 7.36 -8.53 -11.74
CA PRO A 234 6.70 -7.32 -12.21
C PRO A 234 6.13 -7.46 -13.62
N GLY A 235 4.87 -7.08 -13.82
CA GLY A 235 4.12 -7.28 -15.08
C GLY A 235 3.62 -8.70 -15.30
N GLY A 236 3.87 -9.60 -14.34
CA GLY A 236 3.18 -10.88 -14.25
C GLY A 236 1.71 -10.68 -13.87
N ASN A 237 0.91 -11.72 -14.08
CA ASN A 237 -0.50 -11.73 -13.69
C ASN A 237 -0.74 -12.90 -12.74
N ALA A 238 -0.32 -12.74 -11.49
CA ALA A 238 -0.51 -13.78 -10.48
C ALA A 238 -2.00 -14.07 -10.29
N LEU A 239 -2.33 -15.36 -10.16
CA LEU A 239 -3.72 -15.77 -9.95
C LEU A 239 -4.20 -15.29 -8.57
N ILE A 240 -5.16 -14.37 -8.59
CA ILE A 240 -5.86 -13.91 -7.39
C ILE A 240 -6.95 -14.92 -7.04
N SER A 241 -6.91 -15.43 -5.81
CA SER A 241 -7.95 -16.29 -5.26
C SER A 241 -8.70 -15.55 -4.15
N GLU A 242 -10.00 -15.77 -4.03
CA GLU A 242 -10.81 -15.20 -2.96
C GLU A 242 -10.85 -16.12 -1.74
N LEU A 243 -10.56 -15.58 -0.56
CA LEU A 243 -10.75 -16.24 0.72
C LEU A 243 -12.18 -15.99 1.22
N ARG A 244 -12.99 -17.04 1.26
CA ARG A 244 -14.34 -17.00 1.85
C ARG A 244 -14.27 -17.11 3.36
N VAL A 245 -14.92 -16.17 4.06
CA VAL A 245 -15.03 -16.18 5.52
C VAL A 245 -16.31 -16.87 5.92
N THR A 246 -16.24 -17.74 6.93
CA THR A 246 -17.41 -18.38 7.51
C THR A 246 -17.60 -17.97 8.97
N ARG A 247 -18.85 -17.93 9.42
CA ARG A 247 -19.24 -17.75 10.82
C ARG A 247 -20.36 -18.72 11.14
N ALA A 248 -20.21 -19.49 12.22
CA ALA A 248 -21.17 -20.53 12.61
C ALA A 248 -21.49 -21.55 11.48
N GLY A 249 -20.51 -21.83 10.60
CA GLY A 249 -20.64 -22.80 9.51
C GLY A 249 -21.20 -22.22 8.20
N GLU A 250 -21.60 -20.96 8.17
CA GLU A 250 -22.15 -20.30 6.98
C GLU A 250 -21.14 -19.30 6.41
N THR A 251 -21.03 -19.25 5.07
CA THR A 251 -20.24 -18.20 4.40
C THR A 251 -20.95 -16.87 4.57
N ILE A 252 -20.20 -15.87 5.04
CA ILE A 252 -20.75 -14.53 5.32
C ILE A 252 -20.16 -13.47 4.39
N SER A 253 -20.93 -12.41 4.17
CA SER A 253 -20.46 -11.17 3.55
C SER A 253 -20.07 -10.19 4.65
N LEU A 254 -18.77 -9.87 4.75
CA LEU A 254 -18.28 -8.92 5.76
C LEU A 254 -18.90 -7.52 5.60
N ARG A 255 -19.26 -7.14 4.37
CA ARG A 255 -19.96 -5.87 4.08
C ARG A 255 -21.40 -5.88 4.59
N GLU A 256 -22.12 -6.98 4.45
CA GLU A 256 -23.51 -7.07 4.93
C GLU A 256 -23.55 -7.19 6.45
N GLU A 257 -22.61 -7.92 7.03
CA GLU A 257 -22.65 -8.23 8.46
C GLU A 257 -22.05 -7.11 9.33
N PHE A 258 -20.98 -6.45 8.86
CA PHE A 258 -20.21 -5.48 9.65
C PHE A 258 -20.02 -4.13 8.93
N GLY A 259 -20.76 -3.90 7.84
CA GLY A 259 -20.68 -2.66 7.08
C GLY A 259 -21.36 -1.48 7.76
N PHE A 260 -21.11 -0.29 7.22
CA PHE A 260 -21.69 0.97 7.65
C PHE A 260 -22.07 1.83 6.44
N ALA A 261 -22.90 2.85 6.67
CA ALA A 261 -23.32 3.78 5.63
C ALA A 261 -22.11 4.43 4.94
N ASP A 262 -22.07 4.38 3.61
CA ASP A 262 -20.95 4.95 2.87
C ASP A 262 -21.13 6.45 2.66
N THR A 263 -20.08 7.21 2.98
CA THR A 263 -20.04 8.66 2.80
C THR A 263 -19.83 9.08 1.34
N TYR A 264 -19.51 8.13 0.45
CA TYR A 264 -19.23 8.38 -0.98
C TYR A 264 -20.37 7.94 -1.91
N GLY A 265 -21.59 7.79 -1.39
CA GLY A 265 -22.79 7.59 -2.20
C GLY A 265 -23.14 6.14 -2.50
N ARG A 266 -22.50 5.16 -1.86
CA ARG A 266 -22.99 3.77 -1.81
C ARG A 266 -23.90 3.60 -0.60
N GLU A 267 -24.77 2.60 -0.62
CA GLU A 267 -25.64 2.35 0.55
C GLU A 267 -24.83 1.89 1.76
N VAL A 268 -23.96 0.89 1.56
CA VAL A 268 -23.16 0.28 2.63
C VAL A 268 -21.74 -0.02 2.13
N ARG A 269 -20.71 0.13 2.98
CA ARG A 269 -19.34 -0.34 2.75
C ARG A 269 -18.77 -1.07 3.96
N ALA A 270 -17.83 -1.99 3.75
CA ALA A 270 -17.20 -2.74 4.84
C ALA A 270 -16.23 -1.91 5.69
N GLY A 271 -15.42 -1.07 5.06
CA GLY A 271 -14.27 -0.41 5.69
C GLY A 271 -13.30 -1.41 6.32
N LEU A 272 -13.10 -2.55 5.66
CA LEU A 272 -12.26 -3.62 6.15
C LEU A 272 -10.78 -3.23 6.13
N ARG A 273 -10.05 -3.68 7.14
CA ARG A 273 -8.59 -3.66 7.21
C ARG A 273 -8.09 -5.01 7.72
N LEU A 274 -6.92 -5.40 7.27
CA LEU A 274 -6.14 -6.50 7.83
C LEU A 274 -5.11 -5.95 8.82
N GLY A 275 -4.83 -6.74 9.84
CA GLY A 275 -3.64 -6.61 10.69
C GLY A 275 -2.97 -7.97 10.85
N ILE A 276 -1.71 -7.95 11.28
CA ILE A 276 -0.93 -9.14 11.61
C ILE A 276 -0.28 -8.95 12.98
N ASP A 277 -0.24 -10.00 13.80
CA ASP A 277 0.51 -9.95 15.07
C ASP A 277 1.98 -10.35 14.91
N GLY A 278 2.74 -10.28 16.01
CA GLY A 278 4.18 -10.60 16.02
C GLY A 278 4.52 -12.08 15.77
N VAL A 279 3.53 -12.98 15.75
CA VAL A 279 3.73 -14.40 15.43
C VAL A 279 3.13 -14.77 14.06
N GLY A 280 2.60 -13.79 13.32
CA GLY A 280 2.14 -13.95 11.95
C GLY A 280 0.65 -14.26 11.79
N GLU A 281 -0.15 -14.18 12.86
CA GLU A 281 -1.60 -14.43 12.76
C GLU A 281 -2.37 -13.22 12.24
N LEU A 282 -3.37 -13.48 11.40
CA LEU A 282 -4.16 -12.43 10.76
C LEU A 282 -5.35 -12.01 11.60
N TYR A 283 -5.64 -10.72 11.54
CA TYR A 283 -6.77 -10.08 12.18
C TYR A 283 -7.57 -9.25 11.17
N LEU A 284 -8.89 -9.34 11.24
CA LEU A 284 -9.81 -8.43 10.58
C LEU A 284 -10.17 -7.29 11.51
N LEU A 285 -10.07 -6.06 11.03
CA LEU A 285 -10.58 -4.88 11.69
C LEU A 285 -11.75 -4.34 10.86
N SER A 286 -12.93 -4.31 11.45
CA SER A 286 -14.15 -3.79 10.81
C SER A 286 -14.52 -2.44 11.39
N LYS A 287 -14.63 -1.44 10.51
CA LYS A 287 -14.97 -0.09 10.93
C LYS A 287 -16.42 0.05 11.39
N GLY A 288 -17.35 -0.71 10.81
CA GLY A 288 -18.78 -0.53 11.07
C GLY A 288 -19.21 -0.86 12.50
N ASP A 289 -18.54 -1.81 13.15
CA ASP A 289 -18.82 -2.20 14.53
C ASP A 289 -17.63 -1.98 15.49
N GLY A 290 -16.45 -1.62 14.99
CA GLY A 290 -15.25 -1.35 15.78
C GLY A 290 -14.55 -2.59 16.33
N TRP A 291 -14.85 -3.79 15.82
CA TRP A 291 -14.27 -5.03 16.33
C TRP A 291 -12.98 -5.44 15.62
N ILE A 292 -12.13 -6.14 16.37
CA ILE A 292 -10.96 -6.85 15.87
C ILE A 292 -11.21 -8.36 16.02
N ARG A 293 -11.04 -9.13 14.95
CA ARG A 293 -11.29 -10.59 14.91
C ARG A 293 -10.08 -11.34 14.42
N GLN A 294 -9.63 -12.36 15.14
CA GLN A 294 -8.57 -13.25 14.66
C GLN A 294 -9.15 -14.23 13.63
N LEU A 295 -8.48 -14.37 12.48
CA LEU A 295 -8.82 -15.40 11.49
C LEU A 295 -8.23 -16.75 11.91
N ARG A 296 -8.97 -17.82 11.65
CA ARG A 296 -8.56 -19.21 11.93
C ARG A 296 -9.09 -20.13 10.84
N SER A 297 -8.40 -21.24 10.58
CA SER A 297 -8.97 -22.30 9.75
C SER A 297 -10.17 -22.94 10.46
N MET A 298 -11.11 -23.43 9.67
CA MET A 298 -12.19 -24.26 10.20
C MET A 298 -11.61 -25.65 10.54
N PRO A 299 -11.96 -26.22 11.70
CA PRO A 299 -11.55 -27.57 12.06
C PRO A 299 -12.20 -28.66 11.19
#